data_AF-A0A2T2UJJ7-F1
#
_entry.id   AF-A0A2T2UJJ7-F1
#
_cell.length_a   1.000
_cell.length_b   1.000
_cell.length_c   1.000
_cell.angle_alpha   90.00
_cell.angle_beta   90.00
_cell.angle_gamma   90.00
#
_symmetry.space_group_name_H-M   'P 1'
#
loop_
_entity.id
_entity.type
_entity.pdbx_description
1 polymer ?
#
loop_
_entity_poly.entity_id
_entity_poly.type
_entity_poly.pdbx_seq_one_letter_code
_entity_poly.pdbx_strand_id
1 'polypeptide(L)'
;MFVEQGATLTIEPGTRIEGEPGSALVVTAKSSLRAQGERQAPIVMTSTQAAGDNAIEADNNRDDHDAKPRSAPTLANLTLLSPPDAEGQRRALLLRRGTAADLRNVLVAGFNGALLDVRDAATAGLAGADRLRLRGLLGHRIGPDGTTWTRPEAGETDDDGGFDEGRFLRAGGQWLGRDPGLPASALG
;
A
#
# COMPACT_ATOMS: atom_id res chain seq x y z
N MET A 1 -6.27 16.50 1.71
CA MET A 1 -5.46 17.22 0.70
C MET A 1 -5.77 16.61 -0.66
N PHE A 2 -6.09 17.44 -1.66
CA PHE A 2 -6.26 17.00 -3.05
C PHE A 2 -5.08 17.49 -3.88
N VAL A 3 -4.49 16.59 -4.67
CA VAL A 3 -3.58 16.97 -5.75
C VAL A 3 -4.43 17.12 -7.00
N GLU A 4 -4.62 18.36 -7.42
CA GLU A 4 -5.50 18.71 -8.53
C GLU A 4 -4.98 18.19 -9.87
N GLN A 5 -5.87 18.09 -10.85
CA GLN A 5 -5.58 17.51 -12.15
C GLN A 5 -4.36 18.17 -12.80
N GLY A 6 -3.39 17.35 -13.23
CA GLY A 6 -2.16 17.82 -13.88
C GLY A 6 -1.09 18.35 -12.92
N ALA A 7 -1.40 18.50 -11.63
CA ALA A 7 -0.41 18.89 -10.63
C ALA A 7 0.49 17.71 -10.23
N THR A 8 1.71 18.04 -9.81
CA THR A 8 2.63 17.09 -9.17
C THR A 8 2.87 17.56 -7.75
N LEU A 9 2.49 16.73 -6.77
CA LEU A 9 2.91 16.91 -5.38
C LEU A 9 4.24 16.19 -5.18
N THR A 10 5.25 16.91 -4.70
CA THR A 10 6.49 16.28 -4.23
C THR A 10 6.49 16.26 -2.70
N ILE A 11 6.77 15.10 -2.11
CA ILE A 11 7.04 14.96 -0.69
C ILE A 11 8.54 14.75 -0.54
N GLU A 12 9.20 15.68 0.15
CA GLU A 12 10.64 15.68 0.34
C GLU A 12 11.10 14.57 1.33
N PRO A 13 12.32 14.04 1.18
CA PRO A 13 12.90 13.11 2.15
C PRO A 13 12.81 13.62 3.60
N GLY A 14 12.58 12.71 4.55
CA GLY A 14 12.44 13.02 5.97
C GLY A 14 11.10 13.60 6.38
N THR A 15 10.20 13.86 5.44
CA THR A 15 8.85 14.34 5.76
C THR A 15 8.06 13.28 6.52
N ARG A 16 7.43 13.70 7.62
CA ARG A 16 6.43 12.92 8.35
C ARG A 16 5.04 13.48 8.08
N ILE A 17 4.14 12.61 7.64
CA ILE A 17 2.73 12.90 7.39
C ILE A 17 1.90 12.09 8.36
N GLU A 18 1.11 12.78 9.18
CA GLU A 18 0.21 12.18 10.16
C GLU A 18 -1.25 12.42 9.72
N GLY A 19 -2.01 11.34 9.57
CA GLY A 19 -3.43 11.38 9.24
C GLY A 19 -4.31 11.46 10.49
N GLU A 20 -5.19 12.47 10.53
CA GLU A 20 -6.29 12.60 11.49
C GLU A 20 -7.56 11.87 11.01
N PRO A 21 -8.55 11.61 11.88
CA PRO A 21 -9.81 10.98 11.47
C PRO A 21 -10.48 11.73 10.32
N GLY A 22 -10.85 11.00 9.25
CA GLY A 22 -11.45 11.57 8.05
C GLY A 22 -10.48 12.30 7.11
N SER A 23 -9.18 12.32 7.41
CA SER A 23 -8.17 12.88 6.51
C SER A 23 -7.78 11.89 5.41
N ALA A 24 -7.53 12.42 4.21
CA ALA A 24 -6.99 11.67 3.09
C ALA A 24 -6.04 12.55 2.27
N LEU A 25 -4.98 11.94 1.74
CA LEU A 25 -4.25 12.47 0.59
C LEU A 25 -4.83 11.82 -0.66
N VAL A 26 -5.53 12.62 -1.47
CA VAL A 26 -6.16 12.17 -2.71
C VAL A 26 -5.38 12.70 -3.89
N VAL A 27 -4.80 11.79 -4.68
CA VAL A 27 -4.09 12.10 -5.93
C VAL A 27 -5.04 11.80 -7.08
N THR A 28 -5.53 12.84 -7.76
CA THR A 28 -6.58 12.72 -8.78
C THR A 28 -6.04 12.30 -10.15
N ALA A 29 -6.92 11.89 -11.06
CA ALA A 29 -6.52 11.46 -12.40
C ALA A 29 -5.65 12.49 -13.12
N LYS A 30 -4.57 12.02 -13.78
CA LYS A 30 -3.54 12.83 -14.46
C LYS A 30 -2.70 13.74 -13.53
N SER A 31 -2.95 13.74 -12.22
CA SER A 31 -2.02 14.30 -11.24
C SER A 31 -0.97 13.25 -10.86
N SER A 32 0.09 13.66 -10.17
CA SER A 32 1.09 12.73 -9.68
C SER A 32 1.56 13.07 -8.27
N LEU A 33 1.97 12.03 -7.54
CA LEU A 33 2.68 12.14 -6.27
C LEU A 33 4.09 11.60 -6.47
N ARG A 34 5.10 12.43 -6.17
CA ARG A 34 6.49 12.03 -6.11
C ARG A 34 6.93 12.00 -4.65
N ALA A 35 7.00 10.82 -4.08
CA ALA A 35 7.51 10.58 -2.74
C ALA A 35 8.70 9.63 -2.84
N GLN A 36 9.90 10.16 -2.60
CA GLN A 36 11.15 9.41 -2.63
C GLN A 36 11.96 9.78 -1.40
N GLY A 37 11.82 9.03 -0.31
CA GLY A 37 12.65 9.19 0.87
C GLY A 37 14.11 8.76 0.67
N GLU A 38 14.93 8.93 1.69
CA GLU A 38 16.31 8.42 1.76
C GLU A 38 16.48 7.45 2.92
N ARG A 39 17.54 6.62 2.91
CA ARG A 39 17.80 5.67 4.01
C ARG A 39 17.86 6.36 5.38
N GLN A 40 18.48 7.54 5.44
CA GLN A 40 18.64 8.32 6.66
C GLN A 40 17.49 9.32 6.88
N ALA A 41 16.66 9.55 5.87
CA ALA A 41 15.53 10.48 5.89
C ALA A 41 14.33 9.84 5.17
N PRO A 42 13.75 8.76 5.73
CA PRO A 42 12.60 8.13 5.10
C PRO A 42 11.39 9.07 5.15
N ILE A 43 10.51 8.97 4.16
CA ILE A 43 9.18 9.57 4.26
C ILE A 43 8.35 8.64 5.13
N VAL A 44 7.78 9.19 6.20
CA VAL A 44 6.95 8.44 7.14
C VAL A 44 5.50 8.86 6.97
N MET A 45 4.64 7.93 6.56
CA MET A 45 3.19 8.13 6.54
C MET A 45 2.59 7.27 7.65
N THR A 46 1.84 7.88 8.55
CA THR A 46 1.32 7.23 9.76
C THR A 46 0.01 7.84 10.22
N SER A 47 -0.68 7.15 11.13
CA SER A 47 -1.75 7.72 11.95
C SER A 47 -1.56 7.28 13.40
N THR A 48 -1.81 8.17 14.35
CA THR A 48 -1.80 7.86 15.79
C THR A 48 -3.15 7.33 16.28
N GLN A 49 -4.15 7.23 15.39
CA GLN A 49 -5.52 6.89 15.73
C GLN A 49 -5.81 5.40 15.61
N ALA A 50 -6.69 4.91 16.51
CA ALA A 50 -7.18 3.55 16.51
C ALA A 50 -8.20 3.25 15.39
N ALA A 51 -8.73 4.26 14.69
CA ALA A 51 -9.62 4.09 13.55
C ALA A 51 -8.93 4.47 12.21
N GLY A 52 -8.99 3.57 11.23
CA GLY A 52 -8.47 3.75 9.86
C GLY A 52 -8.47 2.42 9.10
N ASP A 53 -8.64 2.44 7.78
CA ASP A 53 -8.80 1.21 6.98
C ASP A 53 -7.48 0.72 6.36
N ASN A 54 -6.83 1.51 5.49
CA ASN A 54 -5.64 1.06 4.76
C ASN A 54 -4.53 2.12 4.74
N ALA A 55 -3.26 1.71 4.64
CA ALA A 55 -2.14 2.65 4.47
C ALA A 55 -2.12 3.26 3.06
N ILE A 56 -2.25 2.39 2.06
CA ILE A 56 -2.42 2.75 0.65
C ILE A 56 -3.67 2.04 0.15
N GLU A 57 -4.63 2.82 -0.32
CA GLU A 57 -5.77 2.35 -1.10
C GLU A 57 -5.72 3.04 -2.46
N ALA A 58 -5.45 2.26 -3.51
CA ALA A 58 -5.28 2.80 -4.85
C ALA A 58 -6.32 2.20 -5.79
N ASP A 59 -7.10 3.09 -6.39
CA ASP A 59 -8.14 2.77 -7.36
C ASP A 59 -7.81 3.45 -8.70
N ASN A 60 -8.29 2.87 -9.82
CA ASN A 60 -8.42 3.61 -11.08
C ASN A 60 -9.79 4.31 -11.14
N ASN A 61 -10.74 3.82 -11.94
CA ASN A 61 -12.09 4.36 -12.01
C ASN A 61 -13.08 3.30 -11.50
N ARG A 62 -14.09 3.74 -10.73
CA ARG A 62 -15.05 2.84 -10.07
C ARG A 62 -16.01 2.16 -11.04
N ASP A 63 -16.42 2.87 -12.09
CA ASP A 63 -17.46 2.41 -13.01
C ASP A 63 -16.86 1.67 -14.21
N ASP A 64 -15.63 2.02 -14.58
CA ASP A 64 -14.85 1.38 -15.63
C ASP A 64 -13.41 1.15 -15.15
N HIS A 65 -13.12 -0.06 -14.67
CA HIS A 65 -11.80 -0.43 -14.18
C HIS A 65 -10.72 -0.31 -15.27
N ASP A 66 -11.11 -0.38 -16.54
CA ASP A 66 -10.21 -0.31 -17.67
C ASP A 66 -9.97 1.11 -18.18
N ALA A 67 -10.71 2.11 -17.67
CA ALA A 67 -10.70 3.51 -18.08
C ALA A 67 -9.29 4.05 -18.28
N LYS A 68 -9.13 4.87 -19.33
CA LYS A 68 -7.86 5.48 -19.71
C LYS A 68 -7.89 7.00 -19.48
N PRO A 69 -6.76 7.62 -19.09
CA PRO A 69 -5.54 6.97 -18.61
C PRO A 69 -5.75 6.26 -17.28
N ARG A 70 -5.00 5.17 -17.04
CA ARG A 70 -5.09 4.44 -15.76
C ARG A 70 -4.28 5.14 -14.67
N SER A 71 -4.79 5.13 -13.44
CA SER A 71 -3.98 5.33 -12.23
C SER A 71 -2.77 4.39 -12.25
N ALA A 72 -1.58 4.95 -12.04
CA ALA A 72 -0.31 4.23 -12.07
C ALA A 72 0.76 4.88 -11.15
N PRO A 73 0.50 5.03 -9.85
CA PRO A 73 1.44 5.64 -8.93
C PRO A 73 2.79 4.90 -8.90
N THR A 74 3.88 5.68 -8.83
CA THR A 74 5.21 5.18 -8.48
C THR A 74 5.59 5.76 -7.13
N LEU A 75 5.81 4.90 -6.13
CA LEU A 75 6.18 5.33 -4.78
C LEU A 75 7.46 4.60 -4.37
N ALA A 76 8.39 5.33 -3.76
CA ALA A 76 9.68 4.75 -3.38
C ALA A 76 10.16 5.21 -2.00
N ASN A 77 10.90 4.35 -1.30
CA ASN A 77 11.57 4.68 -0.04
C ASN A 77 10.58 5.21 1.02
N LEU A 78 9.49 4.45 1.22
CA LEU A 78 8.42 4.77 2.17
C LEU A 78 8.51 3.89 3.40
N THR A 79 8.14 4.45 4.55
CA THR A 79 7.88 3.69 5.78
C THR A 79 6.42 3.88 6.18
N LEU A 80 5.67 2.77 6.21
CA LEU A 80 4.25 2.69 6.55
C LEU A 80 4.10 1.97 7.88
N LEU A 81 3.53 2.65 8.87
CA LEU A 81 3.44 2.16 10.25
C LEU A 81 1.99 2.20 10.72
N SER A 82 1.59 1.19 11.47
CA SER A 82 0.31 1.14 12.18
C SER A 82 0.50 0.52 13.57
N PRO A 83 -0.28 0.94 14.58
CA PRO A 83 -0.37 0.20 15.83
C PRO A 83 -1.04 -1.17 15.60
N PRO A 84 -0.44 -2.28 16.10
CA PRO A 84 -0.96 -3.64 15.89
C PRO A 84 -2.27 -3.92 16.62
N ASP A 85 -2.57 -3.16 17.67
CA ASP A 85 -3.77 -3.27 18.51
C ASP A 85 -4.89 -2.32 18.10
N ALA A 86 -4.74 -1.63 16.96
CA ALA A 86 -5.74 -0.70 16.53
C ALA A 86 -7.08 -1.35 16.18
N GLU A 87 -8.16 -0.59 16.32
CA GLU A 87 -9.52 -1.05 16.05
C GLU A 87 -9.76 -1.30 14.55
N GLY A 88 -10.58 -2.31 14.26
CA GLY A 88 -10.88 -2.73 12.88
C GLY A 88 -9.73 -3.50 12.23
N GLN A 89 -10.00 -4.07 11.05
CA GLN A 89 -8.97 -4.77 10.29
C GLN A 89 -8.33 -3.84 9.27
N ARG A 90 -7.01 -3.75 9.30
CA ARG A 90 -6.25 -2.79 8.51
C ARG A 90 -5.31 -3.43 7.52
N ARG A 91 -5.46 -3.14 6.23
CA ARG A 91 -4.50 -3.63 5.24
C ARG A 91 -3.45 -2.57 4.97
N ALA A 92 -2.23 -3.00 4.70
CA ALA A 92 -1.21 -2.04 4.32
C ALA A 92 -1.44 -1.53 2.89
N LEU A 93 -1.56 -2.45 1.93
CA LEU A 93 -1.67 -2.13 0.52
C LEU A 93 -2.95 -2.76 -0.04
N LEU A 94 -3.94 -1.93 -0.37
CA LEU A 94 -5.16 -2.31 -1.07
C LEU A 94 -5.13 -1.72 -2.48
N LEU A 95 -5.04 -2.57 -3.50
CA LEU A 95 -4.93 -2.15 -4.91
C LEU A 95 -6.10 -2.69 -5.70
N ARG A 96 -6.91 -1.81 -6.30
CA ARG A 96 -8.20 -2.21 -6.87
C ARG A 96 -8.57 -1.44 -8.12
N ARG A 97 -9.72 -1.82 -8.68
CA ARG A 97 -10.48 -1.13 -9.73
C ARG A 97 -9.65 -0.84 -10.97
N GLY A 98 -8.68 -1.70 -11.28
CA GLY A 98 -7.79 -1.58 -12.43
C GLY A 98 -6.62 -0.60 -12.25
N THR A 99 -6.21 -0.30 -11.02
CA THR A 99 -5.01 0.51 -10.74
C THR A 99 -3.72 -0.23 -11.08
N ALA A 100 -2.79 0.44 -11.76
CA ALA A 100 -1.39 0.00 -11.83
C ALA A 100 -0.62 0.52 -10.61
N ALA A 101 0.57 -0.02 -10.31
CA ALA A 101 1.44 0.56 -9.28
C ALA A 101 2.89 0.10 -9.43
N ASP A 102 3.83 0.95 -9.03
CA ASP A 102 5.24 0.59 -8.89
C ASP A 102 5.74 1.03 -7.50
N LEU A 103 5.78 0.09 -6.55
CA LEU A 103 6.20 0.33 -5.18
C LEU A 103 7.62 -0.21 -4.97
N ARG A 104 8.54 0.65 -4.51
CA ARG A 104 9.97 0.35 -4.38
C ARG A 104 10.49 0.67 -2.99
N ASN A 105 11.27 -0.22 -2.38
CA ASN A 105 11.93 0.02 -1.10
C ASN A 105 10.94 0.52 -0.03
N VAL A 106 9.89 -0.25 0.21
CA VAL A 106 8.81 0.13 1.14
C VAL A 106 8.92 -0.74 2.39
N LEU A 107 9.04 -0.12 3.56
CA LEU A 107 8.89 -0.79 4.85
C LEU A 107 7.43 -0.70 5.28
N VAL A 108 6.85 -1.82 5.68
CA VAL A 108 5.50 -1.90 6.24
C VAL A 108 5.55 -2.62 7.57
N ALA A 109 5.02 -2.00 8.62
CA ALA A 109 4.97 -2.64 9.93
C ALA A 109 3.70 -2.36 10.74
N GLY A 110 3.24 -3.38 11.48
CA GLY A 110 2.22 -3.27 12.52
C GLY A 110 0.76 -3.25 12.06
N PHE A 111 0.46 -3.54 10.79
CA PHE A 111 -0.92 -3.62 10.30
C PHE A 111 -1.57 -4.94 10.70
N ASN A 112 -2.74 -4.91 11.36
CA ASN A 112 -3.39 -6.13 11.89
C ASN A 112 -4.23 -6.93 10.86
N GLY A 113 -4.30 -6.49 9.60
CA GLY A 113 -5.10 -7.12 8.54
C GLY A 113 -4.32 -8.00 7.57
N ALA A 114 -3.71 -7.39 6.56
CA ALA A 114 -2.89 -8.04 5.53
C ALA A 114 -1.85 -7.04 4.97
N LEU A 115 -0.75 -7.55 4.39
CA LEU A 115 0.26 -6.71 3.74
C LEU A 115 -0.23 -6.25 2.36
N LEU A 116 -0.78 -7.17 1.58
CA LEU A 116 -1.29 -6.92 0.24
C LEU A 116 -2.66 -7.59 0.07
N ASP A 117 -3.58 -6.84 -0.53
CA ASP A 117 -4.87 -7.29 -1.07
C ASP A 117 -5.00 -6.62 -2.45
N VAL A 118 -5.05 -7.44 -3.49
CA VAL A 118 -5.28 -7.01 -4.86
C VAL A 118 -6.68 -7.41 -5.22
N ARG A 119 -7.50 -6.48 -5.71
CA ARG A 119 -8.88 -6.76 -6.11
C ARG A 119 -9.12 -6.49 -7.56
N ASP A 120 -10.16 -7.13 -8.08
CA ASP A 120 -10.63 -7.05 -9.45
C ASP A 120 -9.65 -7.68 -10.44
N ALA A 121 -10.15 -8.53 -11.33
CA ALA A 121 -9.37 -9.15 -12.40
C ALA A 121 -8.61 -8.12 -13.26
N ALA A 122 -9.16 -6.92 -13.42
CA ALA A 122 -8.56 -5.81 -14.14
C ALA A 122 -7.28 -5.25 -13.45
N THR A 123 -7.18 -5.34 -12.12
CA THR A 123 -5.97 -4.98 -11.36
C THR A 123 -5.00 -6.15 -11.33
N ALA A 124 -5.49 -7.36 -11.04
CA ALA A 124 -4.68 -8.58 -11.00
C ALA A 124 -3.93 -8.82 -12.33
N GLY A 125 -4.62 -8.64 -13.46
CA GLY A 125 -4.03 -8.77 -14.79
C GLY A 125 -2.84 -7.82 -15.06
N LEU A 126 -2.72 -6.71 -14.32
CA LEU A 126 -1.60 -5.79 -14.45
C LEU A 126 -0.30 -6.34 -13.85
N ALA A 127 -0.35 -7.33 -12.95
CA ALA A 127 0.85 -8.02 -12.49
C ALA A 127 1.52 -8.80 -13.63
N GLY A 128 0.73 -9.57 -14.39
CA GLY A 128 1.22 -10.31 -15.56
C GLY A 128 1.66 -9.41 -16.71
N ALA A 129 1.09 -8.20 -16.81
CA ALA A 129 1.50 -7.18 -17.78
C ALA A 129 2.70 -6.33 -17.33
N ASP A 130 3.34 -6.66 -16.20
CA ASP A 130 4.45 -5.90 -15.61
C ASP A 130 4.10 -4.41 -15.37
N ARG A 131 2.86 -4.15 -14.94
CA ARG A 131 2.33 -2.82 -14.60
C ARG A 131 1.93 -2.68 -13.14
N LEU A 132 1.85 -3.81 -12.42
CA LEU A 132 1.80 -3.86 -10.97
C LEU A 132 3.11 -4.49 -10.48
N ARG A 133 3.95 -3.70 -9.81
CA ARG A 133 5.30 -4.09 -9.40
C ARG A 133 5.55 -3.75 -7.93
N LEU A 134 6.04 -4.72 -7.18
CA LEU A 134 6.54 -4.56 -5.81
C LEU A 134 8.00 -4.97 -5.78
N ARG A 135 8.90 -4.10 -5.31
CA ARG A 135 10.34 -4.36 -5.25
C ARG A 135 10.95 -3.85 -3.96
N GLY A 136 11.63 -4.71 -3.21
CA GLY A 136 12.24 -4.31 -1.94
C GLY A 136 11.21 -3.92 -0.89
N LEU A 137 10.07 -4.59 -0.86
CA LEU A 137 9.09 -4.51 0.22
C LEU A 137 9.60 -5.31 1.42
N LEU A 138 9.54 -4.72 2.61
CA LEU A 138 9.75 -5.41 3.89
C LEU A 138 8.44 -5.38 4.67
N GLY A 139 7.94 -6.54 5.09
CA GLY A 139 6.75 -6.67 5.93
C GLY A 139 7.13 -7.18 7.32
N HIS A 140 6.68 -6.51 8.38
CA HIS A 140 6.98 -6.88 9.76
C HIS A 140 5.75 -6.75 10.67
N ARG A 141 5.42 -7.78 11.46
CA ARG A 141 4.23 -7.80 12.33
C ARG A 141 2.95 -7.41 11.58
N ILE A 142 2.61 -8.20 10.56
CA ILE A 142 1.42 -7.99 9.75
C ILE A 142 0.40 -9.09 10.04
N GLY A 143 -0.87 -8.73 10.21
CA GLY A 143 -1.92 -9.66 10.58
C GLY A 143 -2.10 -9.85 12.08
N PRO A 144 -3.14 -10.59 12.48
CA PRO A 144 -3.44 -10.87 13.88
C PRO A 144 -2.36 -11.73 14.58
N ASP A 145 -1.58 -12.50 13.82
CA ASP A 145 -0.49 -13.35 14.30
C ASP A 145 0.90 -12.73 14.04
N GLY A 146 0.96 -11.55 13.41
CA GLY A 146 2.19 -10.90 12.97
C GLY A 146 2.83 -11.51 11.72
N THR A 147 2.21 -12.53 11.11
CA THR A 147 2.69 -13.23 9.90
C THR A 147 1.66 -13.38 8.76
N THR A 148 0.45 -12.85 8.87
CA THR A 148 -0.54 -12.82 7.77
C THR A 148 -0.19 -11.78 6.70
N TRP A 149 0.49 -12.20 5.64
CA TRP A 149 0.90 -11.31 4.54
C TRP A 149 -0.22 -11.03 3.54
N THR A 150 -1.09 -12.00 3.28
CA THR A 150 -2.19 -11.89 2.33
C THR A 150 -3.40 -12.60 2.92
N ARG A 151 -4.57 -12.40 2.32
CA ARG A 151 -5.77 -13.14 2.66
C ARG A 151 -6.14 -14.00 1.46
N PRO A 152 -6.14 -15.32 1.59
CA PRO A 152 -6.63 -16.18 0.53
C PRO A 152 -8.11 -15.87 0.28
N GLU A 153 -8.43 -15.52 -0.95
CA GLU A 153 -9.78 -15.27 -1.43
C GLU A 153 -10.09 -16.33 -2.51
N ALA A 154 -11.14 -17.13 -2.30
CA ALA A 154 -11.47 -18.24 -3.19
C ALA A 154 -12.98 -18.51 -3.19
N GLY A 155 -13.50 -19.08 -4.28
CA GLY A 155 -14.92 -19.39 -4.40
C GLY A 155 -15.77 -18.12 -4.39
N GLU A 156 -16.73 -18.03 -3.47
CA GLU A 156 -17.64 -16.87 -3.39
C GLU A 156 -16.98 -15.59 -2.86
N THR A 157 -15.78 -15.70 -2.26
CA THR A 157 -15.02 -14.54 -1.78
C THR A 157 -13.91 -14.09 -2.73
N ASP A 158 -13.73 -14.77 -3.86
CA ASP A 158 -12.74 -14.41 -4.89
C ASP A 158 -13.14 -13.10 -5.58
N ASP A 159 -12.44 -12.01 -5.23
CA ASP A 159 -12.72 -10.69 -5.78
C ASP A 159 -11.70 -10.24 -6.85
N ASP A 160 -10.69 -11.06 -7.16
CA ASP A 160 -9.58 -10.72 -8.04
C ASP A 160 -9.39 -11.68 -9.23
N GLY A 161 -10.25 -12.69 -9.34
CA GLY A 161 -10.25 -13.68 -10.41
C GLY A 161 -9.23 -14.80 -10.17
N GLY A 162 -8.97 -15.15 -8.92
CA GLY A 162 -8.10 -16.22 -8.49
C GLY A 162 -6.62 -15.84 -8.53
N PHE A 163 -6.30 -14.56 -8.36
CA PHE A 163 -4.93 -14.10 -8.30
C PHE A 163 -4.29 -14.49 -6.96
N ASP A 164 -3.05 -14.96 -7.01
CA ASP A 164 -2.33 -15.46 -5.82
C ASP A 164 -1.36 -14.38 -5.35
N GLU A 165 -1.80 -13.50 -4.46
CA GLU A 165 -0.96 -12.42 -3.94
C GLU A 165 0.23 -12.98 -3.15
N GLY A 166 0.06 -14.13 -2.51
CA GLY A 166 1.13 -14.81 -1.78
C GLY A 166 2.27 -15.19 -2.73
N ARG A 167 1.94 -15.78 -3.88
CA ARG A 167 2.91 -16.09 -4.95
C ARG A 167 3.50 -14.82 -5.54
N PHE A 168 2.69 -13.80 -5.77
CA PHE A 168 3.15 -12.51 -6.28
C PHE A 168 4.19 -11.86 -5.34
N LEU A 169 3.93 -11.83 -4.04
CA LEU A 169 4.89 -11.34 -3.04
C LEU A 169 6.17 -12.18 -3.03
N ARG A 170 6.06 -13.51 -3.02
CA ARG A 170 7.24 -14.39 -3.01
C ARG A 170 8.09 -14.26 -4.28
N ALA A 171 7.45 -14.07 -5.44
CA ALA A 171 8.15 -13.87 -6.72
C ALA A 171 8.95 -12.55 -6.77
N GLY A 172 8.50 -11.51 -6.04
CA GLY A 172 9.16 -10.20 -6.01
C GLY A 172 10.37 -10.09 -5.08
N GLY A 173 10.73 -11.16 -4.35
CA GLY A 173 11.88 -11.17 -3.44
C GLY A 173 11.68 -10.28 -2.20
N GLN A 174 10.45 -10.17 -1.69
CA GLN A 174 10.14 -9.34 -0.52
C GLN A 174 10.70 -9.94 0.78
N TRP A 175 10.98 -9.07 1.75
CA TRP A 175 11.57 -9.39 3.04
C TRP A 175 10.44 -9.51 4.07
N LEU A 176 9.78 -10.66 4.11
CA LEU A 176 8.65 -10.91 5.01
C LEU A 176 9.12 -11.48 6.36
N GLY A 177 8.60 -10.92 7.46
CA GLY A 177 8.89 -11.37 8.83
C GLY A 177 10.25 -10.94 9.38
N ARG A 178 11.04 -10.20 8.59
CA ARG A 178 12.32 -9.65 9.05
C ARG A 178 12.07 -8.52 10.03
N ASP A 179 12.83 -8.47 11.12
CA ASP A 179 12.84 -7.31 12.00
C ASP A 179 13.58 -6.15 11.29
N PRO A 180 12.91 -5.02 11.04
CA PRO A 180 13.55 -3.85 10.45
C PRO A 180 14.44 -3.06 11.42
N GLY A 181 14.46 -3.40 12.72
CA GLY A 181 15.19 -2.65 13.75
C GLY A 181 14.53 -1.32 14.09
N LEU A 182 13.20 -1.21 13.90
CA LEU A 182 12.44 -0.03 14.31
C LEU A 182 12.43 0.08 15.85
N PRO A 183 12.59 1.28 16.43
CA PRO A 183 12.45 1.45 17.87
C PRO A 183 11.01 1.08 18.29
N ALA A 184 10.84 0.60 19.52
CA ALA A 184 9.51 0.21 20.02
C ALA A 184 8.47 1.34 19.89
N SER A 185 8.91 2.60 20.07
CA SER A 185 8.07 3.80 19.90
C SER A 185 7.61 4.08 18.46
N ALA A 186 8.14 3.38 17.46
CA ALA A 186 7.78 3.63 16.06
C ALA A 186 6.37 3.12 15.71
N LEU A 187 5.83 2.14 16.44
CA LEU A 187 4.51 1.55 16.13
C LEU A 187 3.37 2.09 16.99
N GLY A 188 3.61 3.12 17.81
CA GLY A 188 2.64 3.58 18.82
C GLY A 188 2.88 2.93 20.16
#